data_AF-A0A2V8NXY2-F1
#
_entry.id   AF-A0A2V8NXY2-F1
#
_cell.length_a   1.000
_cell.length_b   1.000
_cell.length_c   1.000
_cell.angle_alpha   90.00
_cell.angle_beta   90.00
_cell.angle_gamma   90.00
#
_symmetry.space_group_name_H-M   'P 1'
#
loop_
_entity.id
_entity.type
_entity.pdbx_description
1 polymer ?
#
loop_
_entity_poly.entity_id
_entity_poly.type
_entity_poly.pdbx_seq_one_letter_code
_entity_poly.pdbx_strand_id
1 'polypeptide(L)'
;MLNGNYGWYMDGPGSKPVAVPPGIAEIWPIELYLNPPGFLKAAAMPGANPKAVWRWELGEMGRDGPTTAPEKMTVVSITVLGKYRVDATINKQNMLQRIHTWVPDPVLGDMNYEHEFTNESYVDVGNGIKFPTGWHSHQGWDDNFQAQSITAGHNAFGGTMKDVKPNVCPDPVTVPDSVRQATFPVRVDTEKLADGVYLLGGASHNSVAVEFNNFVAVFEAPLDEKRNLAVIEEIVKLIPNKPIRFVVNSHQHFDHAGGLRTYMHIGATIITQWKNWEFYTHDVLNYTPRTLQPDMLTLWPPTELAEGYQYETVRENYVLTDGTRIMNIYYVQPLQHVEGMLMAYLPKERLLLEADLVDTDRPLPATPTADIRSFYNETRAL
;
A
#
# COMPACT_ATOMS: atom_id res chain seq x y z
N MET A 1 -13.43 5.57 -13.21
CA MET A 1 -14.08 5.05 -14.43
C MET A 1 -13.23 3.94 -15.00
N LEU A 2 -13.86 2.93 -15.63
CA LEU A 2 -13.21 1.74 -16.17
C LEU A 2 -13.79 1.37 -17.53
N ASN A 3 -12.95 0.89 -18.43
CA ASN A 3 -13.36 0.18 -19.64
C ASN A 3 -12.21 -0.72 -20.12
N GLY A 4 -12.43 -2.04 -20.09
CA GLY A 4 -11.36 -3.02 -20.32
C GLY A 4 -10.22 -2.85 -19.32
N ASN A 5 -9.00 -2.72 -19.83
CA ASN A 5 -7.79 -2.56 -19.00
C ASN A 5 -7.49 -1.08 -18.67
N TYR A 6 -8.37 -0.15 -19.04
CA TYR A 6 -8.16 1.28 -18.81
C TYR A 6 -8.94 1.76 -17.60
N GLY A 7 -8.23 2.36 -16.64
CA GLY A 7 -8.81 3.09 -15.52
C GLY A 7 -8.46 4.58 -15.60
N TRP A 8 -9.40 5.45 -15.23
CA TRP A 8 -9.16 6.89 -15.13
C TRP A 8 -10.14 7.57 -14.15
N TYR A 9 -9.77 8.74 -13.66
CA TYR A 9 -10.62 9.59 -12.83
C TYR A 9 -10.71 11.02 -13.39
N MET A 10 -11.61 11.83 -12.83
CA MET A 10 -11.76 13.25 -13.14
C MET A 10 -11.86 14.03 -11.84
N ASP A 11 -10.95 14.97 -11.62
CA ASP A 11 -10.91 15.81 -10.41
C ASP A 11 -11.92 16.95 -10.48
N GLY A 12 -13.20 16.59 -10.38
CA GLY A 12 -14.31 17.53 -10.39
C GLY A 12 -14.92 17.77 -11.77
N PRO A 13 -16.05 18.52 -11.81
CA PRO A 13 -16.80 18.73 -13.04
C PRO A 13 -15.99 19.47 -14.12
N GLY A 14 -15.89 18.86 -15.31
CA GLY A 14 -15.21 19.45 -16.47
C GLY A 14 -13.69 19.29 -16.49
N SER A 15 -13.10 18.65 -15.48
CA SER A 15 -11.67 18.35 -15.44
C SER A 15 -11.27 17.33 -16.51
N LYS A 16 -10.02 17.41 -16.97
CA LYS A 16 -9.48 16.46 -17.94
C LYS A 16 -9.38 15.06 -17.30
N PRO A 17 -9.67 13.99 -18.06
CA PRO A 17 -9.44 12.62 -17.60
C PRO A 17 -7.98 12.36 -17.25
N VAL A 18 -7.73 11.85 -16.05
CA VAL A 18 -6.40 11.45 -15.57
C VAL A 18 -6.30 9.93 -15.57
N ALA A 19 -5.40 9.40 -16.38
CA ALA A 19 -5.17 7.97 -16.51
C ALA A 19 -4.54 7.39 -15.24
N VAL A 20 -4.95 6.18 -14.89
CA VAL A 20 -4.42 5.44 -13.74
C VAL A 20 -3.42 4.38 -14.23
N PRO A 21 -2.29 4.16 -13.52
CA PRO A 21 -1.35 3.11 -13.87
C PRO A 21 -2.02 1.73 -13.98
N PRO A 22 -1.60 0.86 -14.93
CA PRO A 22 -2.24 -0.44 -15.13
C PRO A 22 -2.31 -1.32 -13.88
N GLY A 23 -1.29 -1.31 -13.02
CA GLY A 23 -1.30 -2.09 -11.77
C GLY A 23 -2.41 -1.67 -10.80
N ILE A 24 -2.70 -0.37 -10.70
CA ILE A 24 -3.82 0.14 -9.90
C ILE A 24 -5.15 -0.11 -10.63
N ALA A 25 -5.19 0.14 -11.94
CA ALA A 25 -6.39 -0.05 -12.76
C ALA A 25 -6.87 -1.51 -12.80
N GLU A 26 -5.97 -2.48 -12.60
CA GLU A 26 -6.30 -3.91 -12.51
C GLU A 26 -7.07 -4.29 -11.25
N ILE A 27 -6.90 -3.54 -10.16
CA ILE A 27 -7.62 -3.79 -8.89
C ILE A 27 -9.07 -3.29 -9.00
N TRP A 28 -9.34 -2.20 -9.70
CA TRP A 28 -10.69 -1.63 -9.69
C TRP A 28 -11.79 -2.53 -10.30
N PRO A 29 -11.56 -3.41 -11.30
CA PRO A 29 -12.54 -4.42 -11.68
C PRO A 29 -12.84 -5.44 -10.59
N ILE A 30 -11.91 -5.70 -9.66
CA ILE A 30 -12.12 -6.63 -8.53
C ILE A 30 -13.26 -6.12 -7.64
N GLU A 31 -13.32 -4.82 -7.37
CA GLU A 31 -14.43 -4.16 -6.66
C GLU A 31 -15.81 -4.50 -7.25
N LEU A 32 -15.88 -4.59 -8.58
CA LEU A 32 -17.10 -4.96 -9.30
C LEU A 32 -17.43 -6.46 -9.19
N TYR A 33 -16.47 -7.32 -8.83
CA TYR A 33 -16.70 -8.74 -8.58
C TYR A 33 -16.94 -9.03 -7.10
N LEU A 34 -16.42 -8.21 -6.18
CA LEU A 34 -16.66 -8.31 -4.75
C LEU A 34 -18.02 -7.74 -4.33
N ASN A 35 -19.05 -7.93 -5.15
CA ASN A 35 -20.43 -7.73 -4.76
C ASN A 35 -21.28 -8.91 -5.22
N PRO A 36 -22.42 -9.20 -4.56
CA PRO A 36 -23.15 -10.44 -4.83
C PRO A 36 -23.56 -10.63 -6.30
N PRO A 37 -24.14 -9.64 -7.00
CA PRO A 37 -24.44 -9.81 -8.43
C PRO A 37 -23.19 -9.93 -9.30
N GLY A 38 -22.13 -9.19 -8.97
CA GLY A 38 -20.83 -9.24 -9.63
C GLY A 38 -20.19 -10.60 -9.54
N PHE A 39 -20.14 -11.17 -8.34
CA PHE A 39 -19.64 -12.51 -8.07
C PHE A 39 -20.45 -13.57 -8.82
N LEU A 40 -21.79 -13.51 -8.78
CA LEU A 40 -22.65 -14.45 -9.50
C LEU A 40 -22.42 -14.39 -11.01
N LYS A 41 -22.26 -13.19 -11.58
CA LYS A 41 -21.91 -13.01 -12.99
C LYS A 41 -20.54 -13.58 -13.30
N ALA A 42 -19.54 -13.29 -12.47
CA ALA A 42 -18.18 -13.78 -12.63
C ALA A 42 -18.11 -15.30 -12.54
N ALA A 43 -18.82 -15.91 -11.59
CA ALA A 43 -18.89 -17.36 -11.43
C ALA A 43 -19.47 -18.09 -12.64
N ALA A 44 -20.32 -17.41 -13.43
CA ALA A 44 -20.90 -17.93 -14.66
C ALA A 44 -20.00 -17.72 -15.90
N MET A 45 -18.91 -16.96 -15.79
CA MET A 45 -18.01 -16.71 -16.92
C MET A 45 -17.14 -17.94 -17.24
N PRO A 46 -16.76 -18.14 -18.52
CA PRO A 46 -15.76 -19.14 -18.89
C PRO A 46 -14.45 -18.94 -18.11
N GLY A 47 -13.87 -20.04 -17.61
CA GLY A 47 -12.63 -20.00 -16.84
C GLY A 47 -12.79 -19.70 -15.34
N ALA A 48 -13.99 -19.39 -14.87
CA ALA A 48 -14.24 -19.13 -13.44
C ALA A 48 -14.06 -20.38 -12.55
N ASN A 49 -14.26 -21.57 -13.11
CA ASN A 49 -13.99 -22.87 -12.48
C ASN A 49 -14.49 -22.97 -11.02
N PRO A 50 -15.79 -22.70 -10.75
CA PRO A 50 -16.31 -22.61 -9.39
C PRO A 50 -16.11 -23.91 -8.61
N LYS A 51 -15.65 -23.79 -7.37
CA LYS A 51 -15.51 -24.88 -6.41
C LYS A 51 -16.22 -24.52 -5.11
N ALA A 52 -16.93 -25.48 -4.52
CA ALA A 52 -17.65 -25.26 -3.28
C ALA A 52 -17.14 -26.16 -2.16
N VAL A 53 -17.06 -25.59 -0.96
CA VAL A 53 -16.86 -26.31 0.30
C VAL A 53 -17.87 -25.81 1.32
N TRP A 54 -18.00 -26.50 2.44
CA TRP A 54 -18.83 -26.05 3.56
C TRP A 54 -18.00 -26.05 4.84
N ARG A 55 -18.34 -25.16 5.77
CA ARG A 55 -17.74 -25.09 7.10
C ARG A 55 -18.75 -24.59 8.14
N TRP A 56 -18.44 -24.82 9.41
CA TRP A 56 -19.15 -24.18 10.52
C TRP A 56 -18.44 -22.88 10.85
N GLU A 57 -19.17 -21.77 10.89
CA GLU A 57 -18.64 -20.45 11.23
C GLU A 57 -19.40 -19.90 12.43
N LEU A 58 -18.67 -19.28 13.36
CA LEU A 58 -19.29 -18.33 14.28
C LEU A 58 -19.55 -17.04 13.50
N GLY A 59 -20.63 -16.35 13.85
CA GLY A 59 -20.82 -14.98 13.40
C GLY A 59 -19.62 -14.13 13.80
N GLU A 60 -19.31 -13.18 12.95
CA GLU A 60 -18.13 -12.33 13.06
C GLU A 60 -18.34 -11.34 14.21
N MET A 61 -17.38 -11.25 15.13
CA MET A 61 -17.60 -10.54 16.39
C MET A 61 -17.86 -9.03 16.19
N GLY A 62 -17.24 -8.41 15.18
CA GLY A 62 -17.43 -6.99 14.85
C GLY A 62 -18.82 -6.69 14.27
N ARG A 63 -19.27 -7.53 13.33
CA ARG A 63 -20.56 -7.38 12.63
C ARG A 63 -21.77 -8.00 13.34
N ASP A 64 -21.63 -9.22 13.87
CA ASP A 64 -22.71 -10.03 14.46
C ASP A 64 -22.72 -10.03 16.00
N GLY A 65 -21.66 -9.51 16.63
CA GLY A 65 -21.46 -9.58 18.08
C GLY A 65 -20.98 -10.96 18.55
N PRO A 66 -20.91 -11.19 19.88
CA PRO A 66 -20.44 -12.46 20.44
C PRO A 66 -21.45 -13.59 20.15
N THR A 67 -21.23 -14.33 19.07
CA THR A 67 -22.00 -15.51 18.74
C THR A 67 -21.37 -16.76 19.35
N THR A 68 -22.20 -17.65 19.89
CA THR A 68 -21.75 -18.90 20.53
C THR A 68 -22.26 -20.16 19.82
N ALA A 69 -23.20 -19.99 18.89
CA ALA A 69 -23.77 -21.07 18.09
C ALA A 69 -23.25 -20.97 16.66
N PRO A 70 -22.46 -21.95 16.17
CA PRO A 70 -21.95 -21.90 14.82
C PRO A 70 -23.06 -22.17 13.80
N GLU A 71 -22.98 -21.48 12.66
CA GLU A 71 -23.84 -21.68 11.49
C GLU A 71 -23.08 -22.43 10.40
N LYS A 72 -23.78 -23.33 9.70
CA LYS A 72 -23.22 -24.00 8.53
C LYS A 72 -23.25 -23.05 7.34
N MET A 73 -22.08 -22.69 6.84
CA MET A 73 -21.87 -21.83 5.69
C MET A 73 -21.36 -22.65 4.50
N THR A 74 -21.66 -22.17 3.29
CA THR A 74 -21.06 -22.67 2.05
C THR A 74 -20.10 -21.62 1.52
N VAL A 75 -18.87 -22.01 1.19
CA VAL A 75 -17.90 -21.13 0.55
C VAL A 75 -17.76 -21.57 -0.90
N VAL A 76 -17.97 -20.64 -1.83
CA VAL A 76 -17.75 -20.82 -3.27
C VAL A 76 -16.53 -20.03 -3.67
N SER A 77 -15.54 -20.70 -4.25
CA SER A 77 -14.31 -20.11 -4.77
C SER A 77 -14.35 -20.07 -6.29
N ILE A 78 -13.99 -18.94 -6.89
CA ILE A 78 -13.89 -18.75 -8.34
C ILE A 78 -12.56 -18.09 -8.71
N THR A 79 -12.16 -18.24 -9.97
CA THR A 79 -11.06 -17.47 -10.55
C THR A 79 -11.61 -16.31 -11.39
N VAL A 80 -11.15 -15.09 -11.12
CA VAL A 80 -11.47 -13.90 -11.95
C VAL A 80 -10.20 -13.32 -12.56
N LEU A 81 -10.35 -12.72 -13.74
CA LEU A 81 -9.25 -12.10 -14.50
C LEU A 81 -8.06 -13.04 -14.75
N GLY A 82 -8.31 -14.36 -14.74
CA GLY A 82 -7.29 -15.39 -14.95
C GLY A 82 -6.25 -15.55 -13.83
N LYS A 83 -6.32 -14.77 -12.74
CA LYS A 83 -5.31 -14.80 -11.67
C LYS A 83 -5.84 -14.70 -10.24
N TYR A 84 -6.93 -13.96 -10.01
CA TYR A 84 -7.42 -13.73 -8.65
C TYR A 84 -8.36 -14.84 -8.22
N ARG A 85 -8.11 -15.41 -7.04
CA ARG A 85 -9.03 -16.32 -6.37
C ARG A 85 -9.98 -15.49 -5.51
N VAL A 86 -11.28 -15.55 -5.83
CA VAL A 86 -12.33 -14.86 -5.10
C VAL A 86 -13.18 -15.89 -4.37
N ASP A 87 -13.27 -15.77 -3.06
CA ASP A 87 -14.00 -16.67 -2.18
C ASP A 87 -15.23 -15.96 -1.62
N ALA A 88 -16.40 -16.57 -1.79
CA ALA A 88 -17.69 -16.02 -1.38
C ALA A 88 -18.38 -16.95 -0.38
N THR A 89 -18.76 -16.39 0.78
CA THR A 89 -19.39 -17.12 1.88
C THR A 89 -20.91 -16.91 1.83
N ILE A 90 -21.65 -18.02 1.84
CA ILE A 90 -23.11 -18.08 1.69
C ILE A 90 -23.70 -18.70 2.96
N ASN A 91 -24.68 -18.03 3.57
CA ASN A 91 -25.36 -18.50 4.77
C ASN A 91 -26.49 -19.51 4.48
N LYS A 92 -27.15 -20.04 5.52
CA LYS A 92 -28.23 -21.03 5.36
C LYS A 92 -29.49 -20.47 4.69
N GLN A 93 -29.64 -19.15 4.61
CA GLN A 93 -30.70 -18.48 3.84
C GLN A 93 -30.31 -18.25 2.37
N ASN A 94 -29.18 -18.79 1.92
CA ASN A 94 -28.62 -18.61 0.58
C ASN A 94 -28.27 -17.14 0.27
N MET A 95 -27.92 -16.35 1.28
CA MET A 95 -27.46 -14.98 1.13
C MET A 95 -25.94 -14.95 1.21
N LEU A 96 -25.32 -14.15 0.32
CA LEU A 96 -23.89 -13.87 0.37
C LEU A 96 -23.60 -12.95 1.55
N GLN A 97 -22.65 -13.32 2.41
CA GLN A 97 -22.30 -12.57 3.62
C GLN A 97 -20.93 -11.91 3.51
N ARG A 98 -20.00 -12.54 2.81
CA ARG A 98 -18.62 -12.08 2.71
C ARG A 98 -18.04 -12.52 1.37
N ILE A 99 -17.36 -11.62 0.68
CA ILE A 99 -16.66 -11.91 -0.57
C ILE A 99 -15.27 -11.31 -0.43
N HIS A 100 -14.24 -12.13 -0.58
CA HIS A 100 -12.87 -11.65 -0.44
C HIS A 100 -11.93 -12.26 -1.48
N THR A 101 -10.80 -11.60 -1.68
CA THR A 101 -9.68 -12.01 -2.52
C THR A 101 -8.40 -11.44 -1.93
N TRP A 102 -7.26 -11.80 -2.52
CA TRP A 102 -6.01 -11.09 -2.30
C TRP A 102 -5.70 -10.15 -3.46
N VAL A 103 -5.08 -9.03 -3.16
CA VAL A 103 -4.52 -8.07 -4.13
C VAL A 103 -3.04 -7.82 -3.80
N PRO A 104 -2.17 -7.65 -4.80
CA PRO A 104 -0.77 -7.35 -4.53
C PRO A 104 -0.62 -5.96 -3.92
N ASP A 105 0.16 -5.87 -2.85
CA ASP A 105 0.54 -4.64 -2.16
C ASP A 105 2.05 -4.63 -1.90
N PRO A 106 2.77 -3.52 -2.18
CA PRO A 106 4.22 -3.45 -1.96
C PRO A 106 4.66 -3.67 -0.51
N VAL A 107 3.80 -3.34 0.46
CA VAL A 107 4.11 -3.42 1.89
C VAL A 107 3.55 -4.69 2.53
N LEU A 108 2.28 -5.01 2.27
CA LEU A 108 1.59 -6.15 2.88
C LEU A 108 1.66 -7.44 2.04
N GLY A 109 2.17 -7.39 0.80
CA GLY A 109 2.26 -8.55 -0.07
C GLY A 109 0.91 -8.95 -0.65
N ASP A 110 0.49 -10.20 -0.48
CA ASP A 110 -0.85 -10.64 -0.90
C ASP A 110 -1.89 -10.15 0.14
N MET A 111 -2.28 -8.88 0.05
CA MET A 111 -3.18 -8.22 1.00
C MET A 111 -4.62 -8.70 0.84
N ASN A 112 -5.30 -9.00 1.96
CA ASN A 112 -6.73 -9.30 1.97
C ASN A 112 -7.56 -8.09 1.55
N TYR A 113 -8.51 -8.33 0.66
CA TYR A 113 -9.44 -7.34 0.11
C TYR A 113 -10.84 -7.93 0.17
N GLU A 114 -11.69 -7.38 1.03
CA GLU A 114 -12.90 -8.06 1.48
C GLU A 114 -14.08 -7.12 1.58
N HIS A 115 -15.25 -7.59 1.12
CA HIS A 115 -16.53 -6.93 1.37
C HIS A 115 -17.50 -7.82 2.12
N GLU A 116 -18.23 -7.17 3.02
CA GLU A 116 -19.20 -7.82 3.90
C GLU A 116 -20.62 -7.27 3.70
N PHE A 117 -21.58 -8.15 3.94
CA PHE A 117 -23.00 -7.91 3.73
C PHE A 117 -23.81 -8.58 4.85
N THR A 118 -24.76 -7.84 5.41
CA THR A 118 -25.73 -8.39 6.35
C THR A 118 -27.04 -8.75 5.64
N ASN A 119 -27.80 -9.70 6.16
CA ASN A 119 -29.09 -10.08 5.58
C ASN A 119 -30.07 -8.89 5.51
N GLU A 120 -30.01 -8.00 6.49
CA GLU A 120 -30.85 -6.81 6.60
C GLU A 120 -30.50 -5.77 5.52
N SER A 121 -29.29 -5.81 4.97
CA SER A 121 -28.89 -4.90 3.89
C SER A 121 -29.54 -5.24 2.55
N TYR A 122 -30.08 -6.45 2.39
CA TYR A 122 -30.66 -6.89 1.12
C TYR A 122 -32.08 -6.41 0.92
N VAL A 123 -32.32 -5.76 -0.22
CA VAL A 123 -33.66 -5.35 -0.68
C VAL A 123 -34.08 -6.20 -1.87
N ASP A 124 -35.38 -6.45 -2.00
CA ASP A 124 -35.96 -7.05 -3.20
C ASP A 124 -35.99 -6.00 -4.32
N VAL A 125 -35.28 -6.27 -5.42
CA VAL A 125 -35.24 -5.40 -6.60
C VAL A 125 -36.20 -5.86 -7.70
N GLY A 126 -37.11 -6.79 -7.38
CA GLY A 126 -38.12 -7.34 -8.27
C GLY A 126 -37.92 -8.83 -8.53
N ASN A 127 -39.03 -9.55 -8.74
CA ASN A 127 -39.06 -10.98 -9.06
C ASN A 127 -38.32 -11.88 -8.03
N GLY A 128 -38.24 -11.45 -6.77
CA GLY A 128 -37.55 -12.19 -5.70
C GLY A 128 -36.02 -12.10 -5.78
N ILE A 129 -35.46 -11.27 -6.66
CA ILE A 129 -34.03 -11.01 -6.74
C ILE A 129 -33.67 -10.05 -5.62
N LYS A 130 -32.72 -10.45 -4.78
CA LYS A 130 -32.22 -9.62 -3.68
C LYS A 130 -30.91 -8.96 -4.04
N PHE A 131 -30.74 -7.71 -3.62
CA PHE A 131 -29.52 -6.91 -3.84
C PHE A 131 -29.10 -6.22 -2.53
N PRO A 132 -27.82 -6.29 -2.12
CA PRO A 132 -27.37 -5.61 -0.91
C PRO A 132 -27.26 -4.10 -1.14
N THR A 133 -27.83 -3.32 -0.23
CA THR A 133 -27.75 -1.86 -0.27
C THR A 133 -26.66 -1.32 0.65
N GLY A 134 -26.24 -2.11 1.64
CA GLY A 134 -25.10 -1.81 2.50
C GLY A 134 -23.80 -2.33 1.88
N TRP A 135 -22.75 -1.52 1.98
CA TRP A 135 -21.39 -1.92 1.63
C TRP A 135 -20.46 -1.67 2.81
N HIS A 136 -19.62 -2.64 3.10
CA HIS A 136 -18.61 -2.56 4.14
C HIS A 136 -17.35 -3.25 3.61
N SER A 137 -16.28 -2.48 3.42
CA SER A 137 -15.03 -2.93 2.82
C SER A 137 -13.90 -2.90 3.83
N HIS A 138 -13.10 -3.95 3.84
CA HIS A 138 -11.89 -4.11 4.65
C HIS A 138 -10.68 -4.33 3.74
N GLN A 139 -9.56 -3.73 4.14
CA GLN A 139 -8.24 -3.96 3.57
C GLN A 139 -7.32 -4.47 4.66
N GLY A 140 -6.58 -5.54 4.38
CA GLY A 140 -5.89 -6.33 5.40
C GLY A 140 -6.84 -7.32 6.09
N TRP A 141 -6.30 -8.10 7.02
CA TRP A 141 -7.10 -9.02 7.85
C TRP A 141 -7.65 -8.24 9.04
N ASP A 142 -8.95 -7.94 9.03
CA ASP A 142 -9.61 -7.38 10.20
C ASP A 142 -9.74 -8.46 11.28
N ASP A 143 -8.67 -8.63 12.05
CA ASP A 143 -8.62 -9.65 13.09
C ASP A 143 -9.05 -9.11 14.46
N ASN A 144 -9.34 -7.80 14.59
CA ASN A 144 -9.77 -7.02 15.78
C ASN A 144 -9.01 -7.31 17.11
N PHE A 145 -8.04 -8.24 17.07
CA PHE A 145 -7.36 -8.87 18.19
C PHE A 145 -5.85 -9.06 17.92
N GLN A 146 -5.33 -8.56 16.78
CA GLN A 146 -3.90 -8.37 16.48
C GLN A 146 -3.04 -9.62 16.69
N ALA A 147 -3.57 -10.81 16.37
CA ALA A 147 -2.87 -12.04 16.68
C ALA A 147 -1.85 -12.43 15.60
N GLN A 148 -2.08 -12.01 14.35
CA GLN A 148 -1.26 -12.40 13.20
C GLN A 148 -0.42 -11.26 12.61
N SER A 149 -0.89 -10.02 12.71
CA SER A 149 -0.22 -8.82 12.19
C SER A 149 -0.34 -7.64 13.14
N ILE A 150 0.61 -6.69 13.06
CA ILE A 150 0.55 -5.42 13.80
C ILE A 150 -0.51 -4.52 13.19
N THR A 151 -0.61 -4.51 11.86
CA THR A 151 -1.78 -3.95 11.17
C THR A 151 -2.90 -4.97 11.22
N ALA A 152 -3.85 -4.75 12.13
CA ALA A 152 -5.18 -5.28 11.92
C ALA A 152 -5.74 -4.53 10.71
N GLY A 153 -6.21 -5.27 9.71
CA GLY A 153 -6.99 -4.70 8.63
C GLY A 153 -8.11 -3.84 9.20
N HIS A 154 -8.47 -2.78 8.50
CA HIS A 154 -9.47 -1.83 8.98
C HIS A 154 -10.47 -1.52 7.87
N ASN A 155 -11.61 -0.98 8.29
CA ASN A 155 -12.64 -0.43 7.41
C ASN A 155 -11.99 0.54 6.41
N ALA A 156 -12.02 0.17 5.13
CA ALA A 156 -11.54 0.99 4.03
C ALA A 156 -12.61 1.99 3.61
N PHE A 157 -13.79 1.50 3.25
CA PHE A 157 -14.94 2.34 2.94
C PHE A 157 -16.25 1.60 3.20
N GLY A 158 -17.31 2.35 3.42
CA GLY A 158 -18.64 1.79 3.59
C GLY A 158 -19.74 2.82 3.45
N GLY A 159 -20.97 2.33 3.32
CA GLY A 159 -22.13 3.18 3.17
C GLY A 159 -23.38 2.43 2.75
N THR A 160 -24.44 3.18 2.47
CA THR A 160 -25.72 2.62 2.02
C THR A 160 -26.19 3.30 0.73
N MET A 161 -26.51 2.49 -0.27
CA MET A 161 -27.10 2.94 -1.53
C MET A 161 -28.60 3.19 -1.33
N LYS A 162 -29.04 4.43 -1.49
CA LYS A 162 -30.44 4.83 -1.28
C LYS A 162 -31.38 4.43 -2.42
N ASP A 163 -30.87 4.35 -3.65
CA ASP A 163 -31.67 4.03 -4.84
C ASP A 163 -30.90 2.99 -5.67
N VAL A 164 -31.48 1.80 -5.80
CA VAL A 164 -30.94 0.69 -6.60
C VAL A 164 -31.99 0.30 -7.61
N LYS A 165 -31.64 0.39 -8.90
CA LYS A 165 -32.53 0.04 -10.01
C LYS A 165 -31.90 -1.06 -10.86
N PRO A 166 -32.57 -2.22 -11.02
CA PRO A 166 -32.04 -3.29 -11.85
C PRO A 166 -32.01 -2.87 -13.32
N ASN A 167 -31.00 -3.33 -14.06
CA ASN A 167 -30.88 -3.19 -15.52
C ASN A 167 -30.88 -1.74 -16.04
N VAL A 168 -30.53 -0.76 -15.21
CA VAL A 168 -30.23 0.60 -15.65
C VAL A 168 -28.73 0.69 -15.92
N CYS A 169 -28.31 0.16 -17.07
CA CYS A 169 -26.92 0.19 -17.50
C CYS A 169 -26.74 1.32 -18.54
N PRO A 170 -25.96 2.37 -18.25
CA PRO A 170 -25.57 3.31 -19.29
C PRO A 170 -24.66 2.61 -20.31
N ASP A 171 -24.55 3.19 -21.50
CA ASP A 171 -23.56 2.73 -22.48
C ASP A 171 -22.16 2.75 -21.86
N PRO A 172 -21.27 1.80 -22.23
CA PRO A 172 -19.89 1.81 -21.77
C PRO A 172 -19.25 3.16 -22.05
N VAL A 173 -18.59 3.73 -21.04
CA VAL A 173 -17.91 5.02 -21.20
C VAL A 173 -16.74 4.82 -22.16
N THR A 174 -16.68 5.62 -23.23
CA THR A 174 -15.56 5.60 -24.18
C THR A 174 -14.26 5.98 -23.48
N VAL A 175 -13.19 5.20 -23.70
CA VAL A 175 -11.86 5.52 -23.18
C VAL A 175 -11.34 6.81 -23.85
N PRO A 176 -11.05 7.88 -23.09
CA PRO A 176 -10.52 9.12 -23.65
C PRO A 176 -9.16 8.92 -24.32
N ASP A 177 -8.85 9.72 -25.35
CA ASP A 177 -7.54 9.64 -26.03
C ASP A 177 -6.36 9.86 -25.10
N SER A 178 -6.47 10.79 -24.15
CA SER A 178 -5.45 11.04 -23.13
C SER A 178 -5.16 9.81 -22.27
N VAL A 179 -6.17 8.95 -22.06
CA VAL A 179 -6.05 7.70 -21.30
C VAL A 179 -5.49 6.58 -22.17
N ARG A 180 -5.95 6.46 -23.42
CA ARG A 180 -5.43 5.45 -24.37
C ARG A 180 -3.95 5.63 -24.69
N GLN A 181 -3.50 6.88 -24.75
CA GLN A 181 -2.13 7.25 -25.09
C GLN A 181 -1.22 7.40 -23.86
N ALA A 182 -1.77 7.30 -22.65
CA ALA A 182 -0.98 7.42 -21.42
C ALA A 182 0.06 6.30 -21.33
N THR A 183 1.27 6.66 -20.92
CA THR A 183 2.34 5.71 -20.62
C THR A 183 2.86 5.95 -19.21
N PHE A 184 3.26 4.88 -18.53
CA PHE A 184 3.77 4.91 -17.16
C PHE A 184 5.19 4.33 -17.09
N PRO A 185 6.17 4.93 -17.82
CA PRO A 185 7.54 4.46 -17.75
C PRO A 185 8.10 4.73 -16.36
N VAL A 186 8.87 3.78 -15.83
CA VAL A 186 9.67 4.02 -14.64
C VAL A 186 10.87 4.88 -15.06
N ARG A 187 10.95 6.07 -14.49
CA ARG A 187 12.06 7.01 -14.71
C ARG A 187 12.73 7.31 -13.39
N VAL A 188 13.99 7.73 -13.46
CA VAL A 188 14.72 8.31 -12.35
C VAL A 188 15.20 9.67 -12.81
N ASP A 189 14.54 10.72 -12.34
CA ASP A 189 14.92 12.09 -12.66
C ASP A 189 15.96 12.54 -11.63
N THR A 190 17.23 12.51 -12.02
CA THR A 190 18.36 12.79 -11.13
C THR A 190 18.66 14.28 -11.05
N GLU A 191 18.71 14.83 -9.84
CA GLU A 191 19.18 16.19 -9.56
C GLU A 191 20.34 16.16 -8.55
N LYS A 192 21.46 16.81 -8.88
CA LYS A 192 22.58 16.97 -7.95
C LYS A 192 22.30 18.13 -6.99
N LEU A 193 22.00 17.84 -5.73
CA LEU A 193 21.72 18.83 -4.69
C LEU A 193 23.00 19.43 -4.09
N ALA A 194 24.03 18.59 -3.93
CA ALA A 194 25.35 18.97 -3.45
C ALA A 194 26.39 17.94 -3.92
N ASP A 195 27.66 18.13 -3.54
CA ASP A 195 28.69 17.16 -3.91
C ASP A 195 28.46 15.81 -3.20
N GLY A 196 28.27 14.74 -3.99
CA GLY A 196 27.90 13.43 -3.46
C GLY A 196 26.50 13.38 -2.83
N VAL A 197 25.58 14.29 -3.18
CA VAL A 197 24.17 14.25 -2.73
C VAL A 197 23.24 14.44 -3.92
N TYR A 198 22.37 13.46 -4.15
CA TYR A 198 21.53 13.38 -5.34
C TYR A 198 20.07 13.11 -4.96
N LEU A 199 19.16 13.97 -5.41
CA LEU A 199 17.73 13.68 -5.43
C LEU A 199 17.44 12.77 -6.63
N LEU A 200 16.73 11.68 -6.37
CA LEU A 200 16.36 10.67 -7.36
C LEU A 200 14.84 10.70 -7.49
N GLY A 201 14.34 11.59 -8.34
CA GLY A 201 12.92 11.82 -8.58
C GLY A 201 12.33 10.91 -9.67
N GLY A 202 11.24 11.36 -10.29
CA GLY A 202 10.58 10.68 -11.41
C GLY A 202 9.32 9.88 -11.04
N ALA A 203 8.82 10.05 -9.82
CA ALA A 203 7.55 9.50 -9.33
C ALA A 203 6.89 10.46 -8.31
N SER A 204 5.80 10.06 -7.66
CA SER A 204 5.14 10.88 -6.62
C SER A 204 5.99 11.05 -5.36
N HIS A 205 6.82 10.05 -5.05
CA HIS A 205 7.73 10.06 -3.90
C HIS A 205 9.16 9.76 -4.37
N ASN A 206 10.12 10.40 -3.71
CA ASN A 206 11.51 10.47 -4.16
C ASN A 206 12.45 9.86 -3.13
N SER A 207 13.64 9.48 -3.59
CA SER A 207 14.75 9.06 -2.72
C SER A 207 15.89 10.07 -2.82
N VAL A 208 16.72 10.15 -1.78
CA VAL A 208 17.97 10.94 -1.80
C VAL A 208 19.16 10.03 -1.54
N ALA A 209 20.10 9.97 -2.47
CA ALA A 209 21.35 9.23 -2.29
C ALA A 209 22.44 10.16 -1.74
N VAL A 210 23.13 9.68 -0.71
CA VAL A 210 24.21 10.39 -0.02
C VAL A 210 25.47 9.53 -0.04
N GLU A 211 26.48 10.02 -0.74
CA GLU A 211 27.78 9.38 -0.84
C GLU A 211 28.62 9.60 0.43
N PHE A 212 29.10 8.50 1.01
CA PHE A 212 30.18 8.48 1.99
C PHE A 212 31.44 7.90 1.31
N ASN A 213 32.58 7.90 2.00
CA ASN A 213 33.86 7.40 1.49
C ASN A 213 33.78 5.95 1.02
N ASN A 214 33.13 5.09 1.81
CA ASN A 214 33.13 3.65 1.58
C ASN A 214 31.75 3.06 1.26
N PHE A 215 30.68 3.87 1.30
CA PHE A 215 29.31 3.40 1.09
C PHE A 215 28.39 4.53 0.61
N VAL A 216 27.19 4.16 0.19
CA VAL A 216 26.08 5.06 -0.05
C VAL A 216 25.01 4.82 1.01
N ALA A 217 24.43 5.90 1.53
CA ALA A 217 23.18 5.86 2.29
C ALA A 217 22.06 6.44 1.43
N VAL A 218 20.88 5.82 1.46
CA VAL A 218 19.69 6.31 0.77
C VAL A 218 18.68 6.78 1.81
N PHE A 219 18.12 7.97 1.64
CA PHE A 219 16.96 8.42 2.39
C PHE A 219 15.71 8.17 1.55
N GLU A 220 14.79 7.41 2.12
CA GLU A 220 13.52 6.90 1.60
C GLU A 220 13.58 5.77 0.56
N ALA A 221 12.63 4.83 0.67
CA ALA A 221 12.42 3.71 -0.25
C ALA A 221 10.95 3.61 -0.68
N PRO A 222 10.45 4.58 -1.46
CA PRO A 222 9.02 4.75 -1.66
C PRO A 222 8.41 3.82 -2.70
N LEU A 223 7.08 3.74 -2.72
CA LEU A 223 6.26 3.08 -3.75
C LEU A 223 6.43 1.56 -3.87
N ASP A 224 7.26 1.06 -4.79
CA ASP A 224 7.31 -0.36 -5.15
C ASP A 224 8.71 -0.82 -5.56
N GLU A 225 8.90 -2.13 -5.66
CA GLU A 225 10.19 -2.71 -6.06
C GLU A 225 10.67 -2.22 -7.44
N LYS A 226 9.77 -2.08 -8.41
CA LYS A 226 10.15 -1.70 -9.78
C LYS A 226 10.77 -0.30 -9.80
N ARG A 227 10.21 0.62 -9.02
CA ARG A 227 10.77 1.96 -8.79
C ARG A 227 12.13 1.88 -8.09
N ASN A 228 12.24 1.10 -7.01
CA ASN A 228 13.47 1.06 -6.22
C ASN A 228 14.62 0.35 -6.91
N LEU A 229 14.37 -0.67 -7.74
CA LEU A 229 15.39 -1.26 -8.61
C LEU A 229 15.96 -0.22 -9.59
N ALA A 230 15.10 0.62 -10.19
CA ALA A 230 15.58 1.69 -11.07
C ALA A 230 16.41 2.74 -10.33
N VAL A 231 16.01 3.11 -9.11
CA VAL A 231 16.75 4.03 -8.23
C VAL A 231 18.12 3.43 -7.85
N ILE A 232 18.18 2.16 -7.46
CA ILE A 232 19.42 1.45 -7.13
C ILE A 232 20.38 1.44 -8.33
N GLU A 233 19.90 1.11 -9.53
CA GLU A 233 20.70 1.13 -10.75
C GLU A 233 21.25 2.53 -11.07
N GLU A 234 20.46 3.58 -10.83
CA GLU A 234 20.92 4.94 -11.02
C GLU A 234 21.98 5.34 -9.99
N ILE A 235 21.82 4.94 -8.73
CA ILE A 235 22.84 5.15 -7.68
C ILE A 235 24.17 4.49 -8.06
N VAL A 236 24.14 3.24 -8.54
CA VAL A 236 25.34 2.51 -8.94
C VAL A 236 26.06 3.19 -10.11
N LYS A 237 25.34 3.86 -11.01
CA LYS A 237 25.94 4.65 -12.09
C LYS A 237 26.57 5.95 -11.58
N LEU A 238 25.88 6.67 -10.69
CA LEU A 238 26.32 7.96 -10.17
C LEU A 238 27.50 7.81 -9.20
N ILE A 239 27.49 6.77 -8.37
CA ILE A 239 28.45 6.51 -7.29
C ILE A 239 28.99 5.09 -7.44
N PRO A 240 29.83 4.83 -8.47
CA PRO A 240 30.30 3.48 -8.76
C PRO A 240 31.24 2.95 -7.67
N ASN A 241 31.28 1.62 -7.53
CA ASN A 241 32.18 0.86 -6.63
C ASN A 241 31.92 1.02 -5.12
N LYS A 242 30.83 1.68 -4.72
CA LYS A 242 30.43 1.79 -3.31
C LYS A 242 29.14 1.00 -3.08
N PRO A 243 29.06 0.14 -2.05
CA PRO A 243 27.82 -0.54 -1.71
C PRO A 243 26.79 0.47 -1.18
N ILE A 244 25.52 0.25 -1.50
CA ILE A 244 24.41 0.86 -0.76
C ILE A 244 24.33 0.13 0.57
N ARG A 245 24.85 0.74 1.64
CA ARG A 245 24.97 0.08 2.95
C ARG A 245 23.79 0.37 3.86
N PHE A 246 23.15 1.53 3.70
CA PHE A 246 22.07 1.98 4.56
C PHE A 246 20.91 2.51 3.75
N VAL A 247 19.70 2.23 4.21
CA VAL A 247 18.48 2.92 3.79
C VAL A 247 17.81 3.50 5.03
N VAL A 248 17.59 4.81 5.06
CA VAL A 248 16.83 5.50 6.09
C VAL A 248 15.39 5.57 5.60
N ASN A 249 14.46 4.93 6.31
CA ASN A 249 13.05 5.12 6.06
C ASN A 249 12.50 6.17 7.01
N SER A 250 11.78 7.16 6.47
CA SER A 250 11.22 8.21 7.32
C SER A 250 10.10 7.66 8.20
N HIS A 251 9.12 6.96 7.63
CA HIS A 251 7.98 6.43 8.36
C HIS A 251 7.25 5.29 7.62
N GLN A 252 6.26 4.70 8.30
CA GLN A 252 5.60 3.44 7.91
C GLN A 252 4.45 3.55 6.91
N HIS A 253 4.18 4.70 6.31
CA HIS A 253 3.17 4.77 5.26
C HIS A 253 3.60 4.00 4.01
N PHE A 254 2.62 3.44 3.30
CA PHE A 254 2.85 2.49 2.22
C PHE A 254 3.66 3.09 1.07
N ASP A 255 3.45 4.38 0.81
CA ASP A 255 4.12 5.18 -0.20
C ASP A 255 5.56 5.55 0.15
N HIS A 256 5.98 5.36 1.41
CA HIS A 256 7.35 5.57 1.90
C HIS A 256 8.11 4.26 2.20
N ALA A 257 7.39 3.18 2.47
CA ALA A 257 7.95 1.89 2.90
C ALA A 257 7.96 0.80 1.80
N GLY A 258 7.25 0.99 0.70
CA GLY A 258 7.02 -0.07 -0.30
C GLY A 258 8.27 -0.61 -1.02
N GLY A 259 9.40 0.09 -0.94
CA GLY A 259 10.70 -0.35 -1.45
C GLY A 259 11.62 -1.03 -0.44
N LEU A 260 11.25 -1.11 0.85
CA LEU A 260 12.19 -1.54 1.89
C LEU A 260 12.69 -2.98 1.69
N ARG A 261 11.82 -3.88 1.21
CA ARG A 261 12.19 -5.27 0.90
C ARG A 261 13.24 -5.37 -0.20
N THR A 262 13.24 -4.44 -1.15
CA THR A 262 14.24 -4.35 -2.22
C THR A 262 15.60 -3.98 -1.67
N TYR A 263 15.67 -2.99 -0.77
CA TYR A 263 16.93 -2.61 -0.12
C TYR A 263 17.45 -3.69 0.84
N MET A 264 16.55 -4.35 1.57
CA MET A 264 16.89 -5.50 2.41
C MET A 264 17.51 -6.63 1.59
N HIS A 265 16.94 -6.94 0.43
CA HIS A 265 17.45 -7.98 -0.45
C HIS A 265 18.88 -7.71 -0.93
N ILE A 266 19.25 -6.45 -1.20
CA ILE A 266 20.63 -6.09 -1.60
C ILE A 266 21.60 -5.93 -0.40
N GLY A 267 21.15 -6.21 0.83
CA GLY A 267 21.98 -6.20 2.04
C GLY A 267 22.13 -4.83 2.72
N ALA A 268 21.27 -3.85 2.40
CA ALA A 268 21.26 -2.58 3.10
C ALA A 268 20.69 -2.75 4.52
N THR A 269 21.31 -2.10 5.50
CA THR A 269 20.78 -1.97 6.85
C THR A 269 19.70 -0.89 6.85
N ILE A 270 18.52 -1.22 7.38
CA ILE A 270 17.38 -0.31 7.47
C ILE A 270 17.49 0.50 8.75
N ILE A 271 17.62 1.83 8.61
CA ILE A 271 17.55 2.78 9.70
C ILE A 271 16.11 3.31 9.75
N THR A 272 15.42 3.09 10.85
CA THR A 272 14.04 3.56 11.05
C THR A 272 13.76 3.83 12.52
N GLN A 273 12.65 4.48 12.84
CA GLN A 273 12.28 4.77 14.22
C GLN A 273 11.78 3.49 14.93
N TRP A 274 12.09 3.36 16.23
CA TRP A 274 11.74 2.22 17.08
C TRP A 274 10.26 1.79 17.02
N LYS A 275 9.32 2.72 16.84
CA LYS A 275 7.88 2.51 16.73
C LYS A 275 7.48 1.78 15.45
N ASN A 276 8.26 1.91 14.38
CA ASN A 276 8.02 1.21 13.12
C ASN A 276 8.57 -0.23 13.16
N TRP A 277 9.40 -0.56 14.16
CA TRP A 277 10.12 -1.84 14.28
C TRP A 277 9.19 -3.04 14.22
N GLU A 278 8.18 -3.07 15.08
CA GLU A 278 7.28 -4.22 15.21
C GLU A 278 6.51 -4.42 13.92
N PHE A 279 5.95 -3.35 13.35
CA PHE A 279 5.26 -3.41 12.06
C PHE A 279 6.15 -3.99 10.96
N TYR A 280 7.38 -3.49 10.84
CA TYR A 280 8.29 -3.95 9.80
C TYR A 280 8.73 -5.38 9.96
N THR A 281 9.05 -5.83 11.17
CA THR A 281 9.51 -7.20 11.40
C THR A 281 8.39 -8.24 11.31
N HIS A 282 7.16 -7.85 11.64
CA HIS A 282 6.02 -8.77 11.60
C HIS A 282 5.31 -8.79 10.24
N ASP A 283 5.09 -7.63 9.62
CA ASP A 283 4.15 -7.51 8.49
C ASP A 283 4.85 -7.29 7.15
N VAL A 284 6.00 -6.60 7.14
CA VAL A 284 6.65 -6.15 5.89
C VAL A 284 7.84 -7.02 5.51
N LEU A 285 8.80 -7.15 6.41
CA LEU A 285 10.11 -7.77 6.18
C LEU A 285 10.10 -9.17 6.80
N ASN A 286 9.30 -10.03 6.20
CA ASN A 286 9.11 -11.41 6.60
C ASN A 286 9.17 -12.35 5.38
N TYR A 287 9.12 -13.65 5.63
CA TYR A 287 9.08 -14.70 4.60
C TYR A 287 7.67 -15.04 4.10
N THR A 288 6.66 -14.23 4.43
CA THR A 288 5.28 -14.48 3.97
C THR A 288 5.27 -14.50 2.44
N PRO A 289 4.77 -15.58 1.80
CA PRO A 289 4.77 -15.68 0.35
C PRO A 289 3.97 -14.56 -0.30
N ARG A 290 4.57 -13.91 -1.31
CA ARG A 290 3.90 -12.95 -2.20
C ARG A 290 3.66 -13.62 -3.54
N THR A 291 2.48 -14.18 -3.76
CA THR A 291 2.20 -15.03 -4.92
C THR A 291 1.63 -14.26 -6.11
N LEU A 292 0.99 -13.11 -5.86
CA LEU A 292 0.39 -12.31 -6.92
C LEU A 292 1.40 -11.42 -7.64
N GLN A 293 2.36 -10.86 -6.89
CA GLN A 293 3.44 -10.03 -7.40
C GLN A 293 4.71 -10.28 -6.56
N PRO A 294 5.43 -11.39 -6.81
CA PRO A 294 6.62 -11.75 -6.04
C PRO A 294 7.75 -10.73 -6.29
N ASP A 295 8.33 -10.25 -5.19
CA ASP A 295 9.51 -9.37 -5.20
C ASP A 295 10.82 -10.15 -5.06
N MET A 296 11.96 -9.46 -5.17
CA MET A 296 13.29 -10.07 -5.07
C MET A 296 13.49 -10.82 -3.75
N LEU A 297 12.97 -10.30 -2.64
CA LEU A 297 13.04 -10.98 -1.34
C LEU A 297 12.25 -12.30 -1.36
N THR A 298 11.09 -12.34 -2.02
CA THR A 298 10.28 -13.55 -2.16
C THR A 298 10.94 -14.57 -3.09
N LEU A 299 11.51 -14.10 -4.20
CA LEU A 299 12.13 -14.96 -5.22
C LEU A 299 13.51 -15.49 -4.80
N TRP A 300 14.27 -14.69 -4.04
CA TRP A 300 15.62 -14.99 -3.57
C TRP A 300 15.78 -14.58 -2.09
N PRO A 301 15.13 -15.29 -1.16
CA PRO A 301 15.15 -14.93 0.25
C PRO A 301 16.56 -15.03 0.85
N PRO A 302 17.13 -13.92 1.36
CA PRO A 302 18.40 -13.94 2.06
C PRO A 302 18.23 -14.54 3.46
N THR A 303 19.20 -15.34 3.94
CA THR A 303 19.17 -15.91 5.29
C THR A 303 19.25 -14.84 6.38
N GLU A 304 19.86 -13.71 6.05
CA GLU A 304 20.05 -12.54 6.90
C GLU A 304 18.73 -11.96 7.43
N LEU A 305 17.64 -12.14 6.68
CA LEU A 305 16.30 -11.75 7.14
C LEU A 305 15.87 -12.56 8.38
N ALA A 306 16.24 -13.84 8.46
CA ALA A 306 15.94 -14.67 9.63
C ALA A 306 16.85 -14.33 10.82
N GLU A 307 18.06 -13.82 10.55
CA GLU A 307 19.03 -13.46 11.59
C GLU A 307 18.73 -12.09 12.23
N GLY A 308 17.99 -11.23 11.54
CA GLY A 308 17.37 -10.02 12.11
C GLY A 308 18.32 -8.85 12.39
N TYR A 309 19.59 -8.93 12.01
CA TYR A 309 20.57 -7.85 12.23
C TYR A 309 20.52 -6.72 11.19
N GLN A 310 19.57 -6.76 10.26
CA GLN A 310 19.49 -5.84 9.11
C GLN A 310 18.90 -4.47 9.46
N TYR A 311 18.99 -4.04 10.71
CA TYR A 311 18.36 -2.80 11.13
C TYR A 311 19.11 -2.06 12.21
N GLU A 312 18.87 -0.75 12.25
CA GLU A 312 19.26 0.13 13.33
C GLU A 312 18.07 1.01 13.72
N THR A 313 17.55 0.83 14.94
CA THR A 313 16.37 1.54 15.42
C THR A 313 16.75 2.86 16.09
N VAL A 314 16.18 3.95 15.61
CA VAL A 314 16.32 5.29 16.18
C VAL A 314 15.27 5.51 17.27
N ARG A 315 15.69 5.96 18.45
CA ARG A 315 14.78 6.37 19.52
C ARG A 315 14.50 7.88 19.48
N GLU A 316 15.57 8.67 19.51
CA GLU A 316 15.51 10.13 19.48
C GLU A 316 16.40 10.68 18.37
N ASN A 317 17.71 10.40 18.47
CA ASN A 317 18.72 10.89 17.55
C ASN A 317 19.62 9.75 17.10
N TYR A 318 20.10 9.82 15.86
CA TYR A 318 21.08 8.87 15.31
C TYR A 318 22.06 9.62 14.41
N VAL A 319 23.34 9.23 14.43
CA VAL A 319 24.38 9.86 13.62
C VAL A 319 25.01 8.82 12.71
N LEU A 320 24.79 8.95 11.41
CA LEU A 320 25.47 8.15 10.40
C LEU A 320 26.71 8.90 9.91
N THR A 321 27.90 8.31 10.08
CA THR A 321 29.15 8.95 9.68
C THR A 321 30.22 7.93 9.28
N ASP A 322 31.11 8.36 8.38
CA ASP A 322 32.36 7.67 8.04
C ASP A 322 33.62 8.43 8.52
N GLY A 323 33.44 9.41 9.41
CA GLY A 323 34.48 10.31 9.91
C GLY A 323 34.75 11.55 9.04
N THR A 324 34.21 11.62 7.82
CA THR A 324 34.40 12.77 6.90
C THR A 324 33.11 13.47 6.50
N ARG A 325 32.00 12.73 6.46
CA ARG A 325 30.64 13.23 6.29
C ARG A 325 29.78 12.76 7.45
N ILE A 326 28.81 13.58 7.82
CA ILE A 326 27.84 13.31 8.88
C ILE A 326 26.44 13.47 8.28
N MET A 327 25.57 12.52 8.57
CA MET A 327 24.11 12.64 8.42
C MET A 327 23.50 12.44 9.81
N ASN A 328 22.86 13.48 10.31
CA ASN A 328 22.12 13.42 11.58
C ASN A 328 20.68 13.04 11.27
N ILE A 329 20.11 12.10 12.02
CA ILE A 329 18.75 11.60 11.85
C ILE A 329 17.99 11.86 13.15
N TYR A 330 16.82 12.47 13.04
CA TYR A 330 16.04 12.98 14.16
C TYR A 330 14.63 12.43 14.13
N TYR A 331 14.12 12.03 15.30
CA TYR A 331 12.71 11.71 15.48
C TYR A 331 11.89 12.99 15.63
N VAL A 332 10.96 13.23 14.70
CA VAL A 332 10.06 14.39 14.73
C VAL A 332 8.77 14.03 15.46
N GLN A 333 8.50 14.73 16.56
CA GLN A 333 7.31 14.50 17.39
C GLN A 333 6.91 15.77 18.15
N PRO A 334 5.62 15.93 18.52
CA PRO A 334 4.48 15.09 18.14
C PRO A 334 4.00 15.37 16.71
N LEU A 335 3.39 14.37 16.07
CA LEU A 335 2.78 14.51 14.74
C LEU A 335 1.37 13.92 14.75
N GLN A 336 0.46 14.55 13.99
CA GLN A 336 -0.84 13.99 13.62
C GLN A 336 -0.73 13.08 12.41
N HIS A 337 0.25 13.34 11.52
CA HIS A 337 0.52 12.51 10.37
C HIS A 337 0.80 11.05 10.73
N VAL A 338 1.84 10.79 11.54
CA VAL A 338 2.22 9.45 11.98
C VAL A 338 3.16 9.51 13.20
N GLU A 339 3.08 8.54 14.11
CA GLU A 339 4.11 8.34 15.14
C GLU A 339 5.33 7.64 14.51
N GLY A 340 6.55 7.96 14.97
CA GLY A 340 7.76 7.27 14.48
C GLY A 340 8.35 7.84 13.19
N MET A 341 8.06 9.10 12.85
CA MET A 341 8.61 9.75 11.66
C MET A 341 10.01 10.32 11.87
N LEU A 342 10.93 10.03 10.95
CA LEU A 342 12.30 10.56 10.95
C LEU A 342 12.52 11.62 9.89
N MET A 343 13.36 12.60 10.21
CA MET A 343 13.99 13.51 9.25
C MET A 343 15.52 13.35 9.30
N ALA A 344 16.23 13.77 8.25
CA ALA A 344 17.69 13.76 8.22
C ALA A 344 18.28 15.12 7.85
N TYR A 345 19.40 15.49 8.47
CA TYR A 345 20.11 16.73 8.22
C TYR A 345 21.59 16.46 7.87
N LEU A 346 22.04 17.10 6.81
CA LEU A 346 23.42 17.08 6.31
C LEU A 346 24.07 18.44 6.63
N PRO A 347 24.81 18.58 7.75
CA PRO A 347 25.30 19.88 8.23
C PRO A 347 26.33 20.53 7.33
N LYS A 348 27.16 19.75 6.63
CA LYS A 348 28.17 20.27 5.70
C LYS A 348 27.52 20.90 4.47
N GLU A 349 26.48 20.26 3.95
CA GLU A 349 25.72 20.69 2.78
C GLU A 349 24.59 21.66 3.13
N ARG A 350 24.21 21.75 4.42
CA ARG A 350 23.05 22.50 4.94
C ARG A 350 21.74 22.07 4.27
N LEU A 351 21.57 20.76 4.11
CA LEU A 351 20.40 20.15 3.50
C LEU A 351 19.59 19.39 4.55
N LEU A 352 18.28 19.60 4.54
CA LEU A 352 17.31 18.92 5.40
C LEU A 352 16.40 18.05 4.52
N LEU A 353 16.24 16.79 4.90
CA LEU A 353 15.42 15.78 4.24
C LEU A 353 14.26 15.45 5.18
N GLU A 354 13.04 15.84 4.80
CA GLU A 354 11.88 15.84 5.71
C GLU A 354 10.76 14.87 5.33
N ALA A 355 10.89 14.20 4.17
CA ALA A 355 9.88 13.33 3.57
C ALA A 355 8.60 14.10 3.18
N ASP A 356 7.52 13.99 3.97
CA ASP A 356 6.20 14.57 3.68
C ASP A 356 5.64 15.39 4.86
N LEU A 357 6.51 15.97 5.68
CA LEU A 357 6.13 16.94 6.72
C LEU A 357 5.70 18.28 6.11
N VAL A 358 6.29 18.69 4.98
CA VAL A 358 6.01 19.96 4.32
C VAL A 358 5.99 19.83 2.79
N ASP A 359 4.79 19.78 2.22
CA ASP A 359 4.63 19.87 0.76
C ASP A 359 4.78 21.30 0.25
N THR A 360 5.70 21.50 -0.69
CA THR A 360 5.98 22.80 -1.32
C THR A 360 5.47 22.92 -2.75
N ASP A 361 4.87 21.86 -3.29
CA ASP A 361 4.23 21.83 -4.61
C ASP A 361 2.86 22.54 -4.63
N ARG A 362 2.33 22.87 -3.45
CA ARG A 362 1.10 23.61 -3.20
C ARG A 362 1.34 24.81 -2.29
N PRO A 363 0.50 25.86 -2.37
CA PRO A 363 0.60 26.99 -1.44
C PRO A 363 0.51 26.49 0.01
N LEU A 364 1.50 26.89 0.81
CA LEU A 364 1.48 26.58 2.24
C LEU A 364 0.20 27.14 2.90
N PRO A 365 -0.36 26.43 3.89
CA PRO A 365 -1.55 26.90 4.57
C PRO A 365 -1.27 28.24 5.27
N ALA A 366 -2.26 29.15 5.26
CA ALA A 366 -2.13 30.47 5.90
C ALA A 366 -1.82 30.39 7.41
N THR A 367 -2.19 29.28 8.05
CA THR A 367 -1.81 28.93 9.42
C THR A 367 -1.06 27.61 9.40
N PRO A 368 0.17 27.54 9.93
CA PRO A 368 0.90 26.28 10.03
C PRO A 368 0.08 25.21 10.76
N THR A 369 0.12 23.97 10.29
CA THR A 369 -0.49 22.83 10.98
C THR A 369 0.28 22.50 12.28
N ALA A 370 -0.23 21.58 13.09
CA ALA A 370 0.52 21.07 14.23
C ALA A 370 1.85 20.44 13.79
N ASP A 371 1.81 19.68 12.71
CA ASP A 371 2.96 18.93 12.18
C ASP A 371 4.04 19.88 11.64
N ILE A 372 3.65 20.91 10.88
CA ILE A 372 4.58 21.95 10.42
C ILE A 372 5.22 22.68 11.61
N ARG A 373 4.48 22.92 12.71
CA ARG A 373 5.06 23.54 13.92
C ARG A 373 6.04 22.59 14.62
N SER A 374 5.74 21.31 14.73
CA SER A 374 6.65 20.32 15.31
C SER A 374 7.92 20.21 14.49
N PHE A 375 7.81 20.07 13.18
CA PHE A 375 8.93 20.09 12.25
C PHE A 375 9.79 21.36 12.39
N TYR A 376 9.15 22.53 12.45
CA TYR A 376 9.85 23.81 12.65
C TYR A 376 10.61 23.86 13.98
N ASN A 377 10.02 23.35 15.07
CA ASN A 377 10.66 23.34 16.38
C ASN A 377 11.90 22.45 16.39
N GLU A 378 11.83 21.25 15.79
CA GLU A 378 12.97 20.36 15.67
C GLU A 378 14.06 20.96 14.77
N THR A 379 13.67 21.56 13.65
CA THR A 379 14.62 22.23 12.73
C THR A 379 15.36 23.39 13.40
N ARG A 380 14.73 24.10 14.34
CA ARG A 380 15.38 25.18 15.11
C ARG A 380 16.44 24.70 16.10
N ALA A 381 16.43 23.41 16.43
CA ALA A 381 17.40 22.81 17.35
C ALA A 381 18.66 22.28 16.65
N LEU A 382 18.68 22.26 15.31
CA LEU A 382 19.82 21.91 14.46
C LEU A 382 20.89 23.01 14.45
#